data_AF-A0A1Q7E6Q0-F1
#
_entry.id   AF-A0A1Q7E6Q0-F1
#
_cell.length_a   1.000
_cell.length_b   1.000
_cell.length_c   1.000
_cell.angle_alpha   90.00
_cell.angle_beta   90.00
_cell.angle_gamma   90.00
#
_symmetry.space_group_name_H-M   'P 1'
#
loop_
_entity.id
_entity.type
_entity.pdbx_description
1 polymer ?
#
loop_
_entity_poly.entity_id
_entity_poly.type
_entity_poly.pdbx_seq_one_letter_code
_entity_poly.pdbx_strand_id
1 'polypeptide(L)'
;MECVPNFSEGRNQETIDALRAALLSVPGVRVLDVQTDPSHHRSVFTFVASPQAAAEAAFRAMRVATERIDLTGHRGEHPRMGATDVVPFVPVREVSMDDCVALARQLAQRVATELEIPVYLYARAATRPERERLPDVRKGEFEGLRERLGRDPAADPDFGPRRIHPTAGATAIGARPFLVAFNVFLDTPDVTVAKEIAKRIRASSGGLPAVQASGFAVDGKAQVSMNLLDIDETPPATVVAAIEDEARRRGVAIVRSEVVGLVPERALLGAAAARLKLADPAAHLLEAKIRDAEGPTLDGFLEELAGATPAPGGGSAAALAGALAGALVAMVARLTVGRKAYASVAERAAAILAEADGLRAELRRLVDEDAAAYLRVSAAYKLPKDAPERGRAVDAALLEAARPPAEVARRAARLLTLAREIAAIGNPSAKSDALVAELLARAALLGAAENVRANVAASFDDVSDLALTTGESRASRLHFEKHHPAHLPLGKAIEDDQIHGRAEEAGILGIVVEFREVRDQLLVNLAGRNGQAPLDRGVADGGRVTHLPHQDVQPSDEQPDREAEDQS
;
A
#
# COMPACT_ATOMS: atom_id res chain seq x y z
N MET A 1 -4.00 -3.80 -13.87
CA MET A 1 -3.99 -2.77 -14.95
C MET A 1 -3.85 -1.39 -14.35
N GLU A 2 -3.52 -0.38 -15.15
CA GLU A 2 -3.59 1.04 -14.77
C GLU A 2 -4.87 1.68 -15.35
N CYS A 3 -5.43 2.63 -14.62
CA CYS A 3 -6.45 3.56 -15.10
C CYS A 3 -6.06 5.00 -14.70
N VAL A 4 -6.20 5.95 -15.63
CA VAL A 4 -5.72 7.33 -15.44
C VAL A 4 -6.81 8.38 -15.68
N PRO A 5 -7.93 8.39 -14.93
CA PRO A 5 -9.02 9.32 -15.16
C PRO A 5 -8.59 10.78 -14.95
N ASN A 6 -9.13 11.63 -15.80
CA ASN A 6 -8.86 13.07 -15.86
C ASN A 6 -10.14 13.84 -15.50
N PHE A 7 -10.07 14.71 -14.50
CA PHE A 7 -11.21 15.50 -14.05
C PHE A 7 -10.97 16.99 -14.28
N SER A 8 -12.04 17.71 -14.65
CA SER A 8 -12.03 19.16 -14.84
C SER A 8 -12.18 19.90 -13.50
N GLU A 9 -11.26 19.62 -12.59
CA GLU A 9 -11.14 20.23 -11.27
C GLU A 9 -9.66 20.20 -10.86
N GLY A 10 -9.13 21.32 -10.37
CA GLY A 10 -7.73 21.46 -9.96
C GLY A 10 -7.50 22.52 -8.88
N ARG A 11 -8.58 23.01 -8.25
CA ARG A 11 -8.59 24.10 -7.25
C ARG A 11 -9.36 23.73 -5.99
N ASN A 12 -10.51 23.06 -6.10
CA ASN A 12 -11.33 22.65 -4.97
C ASN A 12 -10.84 21.33 -4.36
N GLN A 13 -10.11 21.42 -3.25
CA GLN A 13 -9.57 20.27 -2.54
C GLN A 13 -10.66 19.30 -2.04
N GLU A 14 -11.84 19.79 -1.61
CA GLU A 14 -12.93 18.92 -1.15
C GLU A 14 -13.49 18.04 -2.28
N THR A 15 -13.50 18.55 -3.51
CA THR A 15 -13.89 17.77 -4.70
C THR A 15 -12.80 16.75 -5.04
N ILE A 16 -11.53 17.15 -5.01
CA ILE A 16 -10.37 16.27 -5.26
C ILE A 16 -10.32 15.11 -4.25
N ASP A 17 -10.53 15.40 -2.97
CA ASP A 17 -10.55 14.40 -1.90
C ASP A 17 -11.77 13.47 -2.00
N ALA A 18 -12.94 13.99 -2.41
CA ALA A 18 -14.12 13.16 -2.66
C ALA A 18 -13.93 12.21 -3.86
N LEU A 19 -13.27 12.66 -4.94
CA LEU A 19 -12.87 11.80 -6.07
C LEU A 19 -11.91 10.71 -5.61
N ARG A 20 -10.90 11.06 -4.77
CA ARG A 20 -9.97 10.11 -4.19
C ARG A 20 -10.67 9.06 -3.31
N ALA A 21 -11.59 9.50 -2.46
CA ALA A 21 -12.38 8.62 -1.60
C ALA A 21 -13.28 7.68 -2.41
N ALA A 22 -13.87 8.15 -3.52
CA ALA A 22 -14.68 7.33 -4.42
C ALA A 22 -13.86 6.20 -5.05
N LEU A 23 -12.63 6.46 -5.50
CA LEU A 23 -11.70 5.45 -6.01
C LEU A 23 -11.34 4.43 -4.91
N LEU A 24 -10.92 4.91 -3.73
CA LEU A 24 -10.50 4.06 -2.61
C LEU A 24 -11.65 3.28 -1.95
N SER A 25 -12.91 3.62 -2.23
CA SER A 25 -14.08 2.86 -1.77
C SER A 25 -14.24 1.49 -2.42
N VAL A 26 -13.44 1.17 -3.45
CA VAL A 26 -13.45 -0.11 -4.16
C VAL A 26 -12.31 -1.00 -3.67
N PRO A 27 -12.59 -2.17 -3.08
CA PRO A 27 -11.56 -3.12 -2.66
C PRO A 27 -10.61 -3.50 -3.81
N GLY A 28 -9.31 -3.51 -3.52
CA GLY A 28 -8.26 -3.84 -4.49
C GLY A 28 -7.75 -2.67 -5.34
N VAL A 29 -8.31 -1.46 -5.19
CA VAL A 29 -7.74 -0.24 -5.79
C VAL A 29 -6.51 0.23 -5.02
N ARG A 30 -5.51 0.74 -5.75
CA ARG A 30 -4.35 1.48 -5.23
C ARG A 30 -4.13 2.75 -6.06
N VAL A 31 -4.36 3.91 -5.44
CA VAL A 31 -4.04 5.21 -6.05
C VAL A 31 -2.53 5.45 -5.90
N LEU A 32 -1.84 5.55 -7.03
CA LEU A 32 -0.38 5.69 -7.12
C LEU A 32 0.07 7.16 -7.16
N ASP A 33 -0.71 8.01 -7.82
CA ASP A 33 -0.43 9.45 -7.96
C ASP A 33 -1.75 10.24 -8.11
N VAL A 34 -1.74 11.49 -7.66
CA VAL A 34 -2.82 12.47 -7.87
C VAL A 34 -2.18 13.83 -8.15
N GLN A 35 -2.23 14.25 -9.41
CA GLN A 35 -1.69 15.53 -9.86
C GLN A 35 -2.82 16.54 -9.99
N THR A 36 -2.63 17.73 -9.44
CA THR A 36 -3.59 18.83 -9.48
C THR A 36 -2.91 20.06 -10.07
N ASP A 37 -3.55 20.70 -11.04
CA ASP A 37 -3.04 21.90 -11.69
C ASP A 37 -4.08 23.03 -11.60
N PRO A 38 -3.84 24.05 -10.74
CA PRO A 38 -4.75 25.19 -10.58
C PRO A 38 -4.85 26.10 -11.82
N SER A 39 -3.83 26.16 -12.68
CA SER A 39 -3.81 27.02 -13.86
C SER A 39 -4.59 26.38 -15.01
N HIS A 40 -4.26 25.12 -15.31
CA HIS A 40 -4.99 24.28 -16.25
C HIS A 40 -6.39 23.89 -15.74
N HIS A 41 -6.65 24.04 -14.44
CA HIS A 41 -7.90 23.70 -13.73
C HIS A 41 -8.32 22.23 -13.93
N ARG A 42 -7.34 21.33 -13.83
CA ARG A 42 -7.48 19.91 -14.11
C ARG A 42 -6.76 19.08 -13.05
N SER A 43 -7.24 17.87 -12.84
CA SER A 43 -6.55 16.85 -12.06
C SER A 43 -6.46 15.53 -12.81
N VAL A 44 -5.40 14.79 -12.53
CA VAL A 44 -5.08 13.50 -13.11
C VAL A 44 -4.83 12.54 -11.96
N PHE A 45 -5.66 11.50 -11.88
CA PHE A 45 -5.50 10.45 -10.89
C PHE A 45 -4.91 9.24 -11.60
N THR A 46 -3.86 8.65 -11.05
CA THR A 46 -3.26 7.41 -11.55
C THR A 46 -3.48 6.32 -10.52
N PHE A 47 -4.13 5.23 -10.90
CA PHE A 47 -4.39 4.12 -9.99
C PHE A 47 -4.31 2.76 -10.69
N VAL A 48 -4.03 1.72 -9.91
CA VAL A 48 -4.02 0.33 -10.39
C VAL A 48 -5.04 -0.52 -9.64
N ALA A 49 -5.58 -1.52 -10.34
CA ALA A 49 -6.49 -2.54 -9.80
C ALA A 49 -6.58 -3.74 -10.76
N SER A 50 -7.35 -4.76 -10.38
CA SER A 50 -7.89 -5.76 -11.32
C SER A 50 -8.91 -5.13 -12.29
N PRO A 51 -9.21 -5.73 -13.46
CA PRO A 51 -10.06 -5.10 -14.47
C PRO A 51 -11.43 -4.62 -13.96
N GLN A 52 -12.17 -5.49 -13.27
CA GLN A 52 -13.50 -5.19 -12.78
C GLN A 52 -13.48 -4.11 -11.68
N ALA A 53 -12.49 -4.16 -10.78
CA ALA A 53 -12.30 -3.14 -9.76
C ALA A 53 -11.90 -1.79 -10.38
N ALA A 54 -11.12 -1.78 -11.47
CA ALA A 54 -10.73 -0.55 -12.15
C ALA A 54 -11.92 0.16 -12.80
N ALA A 55 -12.81 -0.57 -13.47
CA ALA A 55 -14.03 -0.01 -14.04
C ALA A 55 -15.01 0.48 -12.96
N GLU A 56 -15.21 -0.27 -11.89
CA GLU A 56 -16.08 0.14 -10.77
C GLU A 56 -15.55 1.41 -10.07
N ALA A 57 -14.24 1.50 -9.85
CA ALA A 57 -13.61 2.67 -9.25
C ALA A 57 -13.73 3.91 -10.14
N ALA A 58 -13.40 3.76 -11.43
CA ALA A 58 -13.58 4.82 -12.42
C ALA A 58 -15.04 5.30 -12.46
N PHE A 59 -16.01 4.38 -12.52
CA PHE A 59 -17.44 4.72 -12.49
C PHE A 59 -17.85 5.52 -11.25
N ARG A 60 -17.43 5.09 -10.04
CA ARG A 60 -17.73 5.81 -8.80
C ARG A 60 -17.15 7.22 -8.78
N ALA A 61 -15.91 7.38 -9.23
CA ALA A 61 -15.27 8.70 -9.32
C ALA A 61 -15.95 9.58 -10.39
N MET A 62 -16.36 9.01 -11.53
CA MET A 62 -17.14 9.72 -12.56
C MET A 62 -18.49 10.22 -12.04
N ARG A 63 -19.19 9.42 -11.23
CA ARG A 63 -20.44 9.84 -10.58
C ARG A 63 -20.20 11.03 -9.64
N VAL A 64 -19.17 10.97 -8.79
CA VAL A 64 -18.80 12.10 -7.90
C VAL A 64 -18.39 13.35 -8.69
N ALA A 65 -17.68 13.19 -9.81
CA ALA A 65 -17.38 14.30 -10.72
C ALA A 65 -18.65 14.93 -11.31
N THR A 66 -19.62 14.11 -11.72
CA THR A 66 -20.92 14.53 -12.27
C THR A 66 -21.75 15.32 -11.25
N GLU A 67 -21.70 14.91 -9.98
CA GLU A 67 -22.39 15.54 -8.85
C GLU A 67 -21.74 16.87 -8.41
N ARG A 68 -20.41 17.02 -8.55
CA ARG A 68 -19.64 18.13 -7.94
C ARG A 68 -19.05 19.15 -8.90
N ILE A 69 -18.92 18.84 -10.19
CA ILE A 69 -18.25 19.69 -11.17
C ILE A 69 -19.26 20.22 -12.20
N ASP A 70 -19.44 21.54 -12.22
CA ASP A 70 -20.27 22.23 -13.23
C ASP A 70 -19.39 22.93 -14.28
N LEU A 71 -19.39 22.39 -15.51
CA LEU A 71 -18.63 22.97 -16.62
C LEU A 71 -19.14 24.33 -17.09
N THR A 72 -20.38 24.71 -16.76
CA THR A 72 -20.93 26.01 -17.16
C THR A 72 -20.22 27.19 -16.47
N GLY A 73 -19.67 26.96 -15.28
CA GLY A 73 -18.78 27.88 -14.57
C GLY A 73 -17.28 27.60 -14.76
N HIS A 74 -16.91 26.45 -15.32
CA HIS A 74 -15.51 26.01 -15.40
C HIS A 74 -14.68 26.78 -16.43
N ARG A 75 -13.55 27.36 -15.96
CA ARG A 75 -12.49 27.93 -16.81
C ARG A 75 -11.10 27.51 -16.35
N GLY A 76 -10.31 27.01 -17.29
CA GLY A 76 -8.90 26.62 -17.14
C GLY A 76 -8.20 26.66 -18.50
N GLU A 77 -6.87 26.63 -18.50
CA GLU A 77 -6.06 26.71 -19.74
C GLU A 77 -6.05 25.40 -20.55
N HIS A 78 -6.43 24.27 -19.94
CA HIS A 78 -6.44 22.97 -20.60
C HIS A 78 -7.75 22.69 -21.33
N PRO A 79 -7.73 22.29 -22.63
CA PRO A 79 -8.94 21.94 -23.36
C PRO A 79 -9.71 20.79 -22.71
N ARG A 80 -11.00 20.98 -22.49
CA ARG A 80 -11.86 20.04 -21.75
C ARG A 80 -13.25 19.91 -22.36
N MET A 81 -13.85 18.73 -22.28
CA MET A 81 -15.25 18.51 -22.70
C MET A 81 -16.15 17.89 -21.63
N GLY A 82 -15.58 17.38 -20.53
CA GLY A 82 -16.32 16.66 -19.49
C GLY A 82 -15.85 16.98 -18.07
N ALA A 83 -16.76 16.88 -17.09
CA ALA A 83 -16.42 16.87 -15.67
C ALA A 83 -15.43 15.73 -15.37
N THR A 84 -15.68 14.55 -15.96
CA THR A 84 -14.63 13.59 -16.32
C THR A 84 -14.34 13.72 -17.81
N ASP A 85 -13.13 14.12 -18.15
CA ASP A 85 -12.73 14.56 -19.48
C ASP A 85 -12.09 13.44 -20.32
N VAL A 86 -11.40 12.49 -19.68
CA VAL A 86 -11.03 11.19 -20.28
C VAL A 86 -10.81 10.11 -19.21
N VAL A 87 -11.14 8.85 -19.54
CA VAL A 87 -10.81 7.65 -18.76
C VAL A 87 -10.09 6.63 -19.65
N PRO A 88 -8.74 6.60 -19.63
CA PRO A 88 -7.94 5.58 -20.28
C PRO A 88 -7.73 4.37 -19.37
N PHE A 89 -7.81 3.19 -19.96
CA PHE A 89 -7.32 1.91 -19.42
C PHE A 89 -6.00 1.52 -20.10
N VAL A 90 -5.03 1.08 -19.32
CA VAL A 90 -3.68 0.75 -19.79
C VAL A 90 -3.26 -0.63 -19.27
N PRO A 91 -2.80 -1.56 -20.14
CA PRO A 91 -2.27 -2.85 -19.70
C PRO A 91 -0.94 -2.68 -18.97
N VAL A 92 -0.73 -3.45 -17.90
CA VAL A 92 0.49 -3.37 -17.05
C VAL A 92 1.09 -4.75 -16.84
N ARG A 93 0.37 -5.64 -16.13
CA ARG A 93 0.70 -7.05 -15.89
C ARG A 93 -0.56 -7.88 -16.15
N GLU A 94 -0.40 -9.02 -16.82
CA GLU A 94 -1.43 -10.07 -17.00
C GLU A 94 -2.80 -9.61 -17.56
N VAL A 95 -2.81 -8.51 -18.32
CA VAL A 95 -4.01 -7.94 -18.97
C VAL A 95 -3.63 -7.52 -20.38
N SER A 96 -4.39 -7.95 -21.39
CA SER A 96 -4.16 -7.59 -22.78
C SER A 96 -4.75 -6.22 -23.15
N MET A 97 -4.39 -5.69 -24.32
CA MET A 97 -5.05 -4.49 -24.85
C MET A 97 -6.54 -4.74 -25.12
N ASP A 98 -6.90 -5.94 -25.57
CA ASP A 98 -8.29 -6.29 -25.91
C ASP A 98 -9.17 -6.36 -24.65
N ASP A 99 -8.62 -6.85 -23.52
CA ASP A 99 -9.29 -6.78 -22.21
C ASP A 99 -9.58 -5.33 -21.81
N CYS A 100 -8.60 -4.43 -21.99
CA CYS A 100 -8.77 -2.99 -21.74
C CYS A 100 -9.84 -2.38 -22.67
N VAL A 101 -9.89 -2.77 -23.95
CA VAL A 101 -10.92 -2.30 -24.92
C VAL A 101 -12.31 -2.81 -24.54
N ALA A 102 -12.44 -4.07 -24.15
CA ALA A 102 -13.70 -4.65 -23.68
C ALA A 102 -14.20 -3.94 -22.41
N LEU A 103 -13.29 -3.67 -21.46
CA LEU A 103 -13.60 -2.94 -20.23
C LEU A 103 -14.01 -1.48 -20.50
N ALA A 104 -13.32 -0.79 -21.42
CA ALA A 104 -13.66 0.56 -21.86
C ALA A 104 -15.09 0.63 -22.43
N ARG A 105 -15.48 -0.36 -23.25
CA ARG A 105 -16.84 -0.49 -23.81
C ARG A 105 -17.89 -0.73 -22.73
N GLN A 106 -17.61 -1.60 -21.76
CA GLN A 106 -18.51 -1.87 -20.63
C GLN A 106 -18.73 -0.62 -19.78
N LEU A 107 -17.65 0.10 -19.43
CA LEU A 107 -17.77 1.36 -18.68
C LEU A 107 -18.51 2.43 -19.48
N ALA A 108 -18.22 2.59 -20.77
CA ALA A 108 -18.89 3.57 -21.63
C ALA A 108 -20.40 3.36 -21.71
N GLN A 109 -20.86 2.12 -21.92
CA GLN A 109 -22.28 1.77 -21.90
C GLN A 109 -22.92 2.09 -20.54
N ARG A 110 -22.23 1.77 -19.44
CA ARG A 110 -22.74 2.00 -18.08
C ARG A 110 -22.87 3.49 -17.74
N VAL A 111 -21.83 4.27 -18.02
CA VAL A 111 -21.82 5.74 -17.85
C VAL A 111 -22.94 6.40 -18.65
N ALA A 112 -23.10 5.98 -19.91
CA ALA A 112 -24.15 6.47 -20.79
C ALA A 112 -25.57 6.20 -20.29
N THR A 113 -25.79 5.06 -19.62
CA THR A 113 -27.10 4.65 -19.10
C THR A 113 -27.39 5.19 -17.70
N GLU A 114 -26.44 5.11 -16.77
CA GLU A 114 -26.65 5.48 -15.35
C GLU A 114 -26.39 6.97 -15.07
N LEU A 115 -25.53 7.65 -15.85
CA LEU A 115 -25.19 9.07 -15.64
C LEU A 115 -25.73 9.99 -16.76
N GLU A 116 -26.42 9.43 -17.77
CA GLU A 116 -26.90 10.16 -18.97
C GLU A 116 -25.83 10.98 -19.72
N ILE A 117 -24.54 10.65 -19.56
CA ILE A 117 -23.43 11.36 -20.22
C ILE A 117 -23.20 10.79 -21.63
N PRO A 118 -23.08 11.62 -22.68
CA PRO A 118 -22.58 11.17 -23.98
C PRO A 118 -21.11 10.73 -23.89
N VAL A 119 -20.84 9.50 -24.31
CA VAL A 119 -19.51 8.89 -24.26
C VAL A 119 -18.97 8.61 -25.65
N TYR A 120 -17.71 9.01 -25.88
CA TYR A 120 -16.92 8.66 -27.06
C TYR A 120 -15.91 7.58 -26.72
N LEU A 121 -15.81 6.56 -27.57
CA LEU A 121 -14.70 5.62 -27.50
C LEU A 121 -13.50 6.16 -28.26
N TYR A 122 -12.31 6.09 -27.64
CA TYR A 122 -11.09 6.68 -28.19
C TYR A 122 -9.88 5.72 -28.15
N ALA A 123 -8.80 6.11 -28.83
CA ALA A 123 -7.57 5.30 -28.98
C ALA A 123 -7.88 3.88 -29.50
N ARG A 124 -7.34 2.82 -28.89
CA ARG A 124 -7.56 1.43 -29.35
C ARG A 124 -9.01 0.95 -29.19
N ALA A 125 -9.84 1.67 -28.43
CA ALA A 125 -11.27 1.38 -28.31
C ALA A 125 -12.13 2.08 -29.37
N ALA A 126 -11.58 3.03 -30.13
CA ALA A 126 -12.31 3.85 -31.09
C ALA A 126 -13.08 3.00 -32.12
N THR A 127 -14.31 3.43 -32.40
CA THR A 127 -15.19 2.83 -33.42
C THR A 127 -14.99 3.43 -34.81
N ARG A 128 -14.32 4.59 -34.87
CA ARG A 128 -14.13 5.45 -36.04
C ARG A 128 -12.70 5.98 -36.03
N PRO A 129 -11.95 5.96 -37.15
CA PRO A 129 -10.54 6.40 -37.19
C PRO A 129 -10.31 7.81 -36.64
N GLU A 130 -11.23 8.74 -36.92
CA GLU A 130 -11.19 10.12 -36.42
C GLU A 130 -11.34 10.27 -34.90
N ARG A 131 -11.65 9.19 -34.17
CA ARG A 131 -11.74 9.14 -32.69
C ARG A 131 -10.50 8.53 -32.03
N GLU A 132 -9.53 8.02 -32.78
CA GLU A 132 -8.29 7.49 -32.19
C GLU A 132 -7.55 8.56 -31.36
N ARG A 133 -7.56 9.80 -31.84
CA ARG A 133 -6.87 10.93 -31.22
C ARG A 133 -7.79 11.76 -30.34
N LEU A 134 -7.49 11.79 -29.04
CA LEU A 134 -8.22 12.55 -28.03
C LEU A 134 -8.41 14.06 -28.35
N PRO A 135 -7.43 14.80 -28.92
CA PRO A 135 -7.66 16.20 -29.33
C PRO A 135 -8.71 16.37 -30.45
N ASP A 136 -8.87 15.36 -31.31
CA ASP A 136 -9.84 15.42 -32.41
C ASP A 136 -11.26 15.10 -31.89
N VAL A 137 -11.38 14.21 -30.91
CA VAL A 137 -12.63 13.98 -30.13
C VAL A 137 -13.05 15.24 -29.37
N ARG A 138 -12.11 15.92 -28.71
CA ARG A 138 -12.34 17.15 -27.92
C ARG A 138 -12.51 18.42 -28.76
N LYS A 139 -12.56 18.33 -30.08
CA LYS A 139 -12.54 19.50 -30.96
C LYS A 139 -13.80 20.37 -30.76
N GLY A 140 -13.58 21.57 -30.22
CA GLY A 140 -14.63 22.52 -29.87
C GLY A 140 -14.99 22.52 -28.38
N GLU A 141 -14.38 21.63 -27.57
CA GLU A 141 -14.55 21.58 -26.11
C GLU A 141 -16.02 21.39 -25.69
N PHE A 142 -16.33 21.66 -24.41
CA PHE A 142 -17.68 21.63 -23.87
C PHE A 142 -18.66 22.52 -24.66
N GLU A 143 -18.26 23.76 -24.96
CA GLU A 143 -19.11 24.75 -25.61
C GLU A 143 -19.50 24.35 -27.04
N GLY A 144 -18.53 23.93 -27.86
CA GLY A 144 -18.76 23.53 -29.25
C GLY A 144 -19.44 22.17 -29.38
N LEU A 145 -19.23 21.24 -28.44
CA LEU A 145 -19.99 19.98 -28.41
C LEU A 145 -21.46 20.21 -28.05
N ARG A 146 -21.77 21.16 -27.14
CA ARG A 146 -23.16 21.58 -26.83
C ARG A 146 -23.90 22.13 -28.06
N GLU A 147 -23.19 22.75 -28.98
CA GLU A 147 -23.75 23.25 -30.24
C GLU A 147 -23.90 22.14 -31.30
N ARG A 148 -23.06 21.10 -31.27
CA ARG A 148 -22.98 20.08 -32.33
C ARG A 148 -23.72 18.78 -32.06
N LEU A 149 -23.76 18.24 -30.83
CA LEU A 149 -24.46 16.97 -30.55
C LEU A 149 -25.93 17.02 -30.98
N GLY A 150 -26.40 15.97 -31.65
CA GLY A 150 -27.77 15.87 -32.15
C GLY A 150 -28.11 16.80 -33.33
N ARG A 151 -27.17 17.64 -33.78
CA ARG A 151 -27.29 18.49 -34.99
C ARG A 151 -26.33 18.07 -36.08
N ASP A 152 -25.11 17.68 -35.71
CA ASP A 152 -24.04 17.16 -36.56
C ASP A 152 -23.88 15.66 -36.30
N PRO A 153 -24.30 14.76 -37.21
CA PRO A 153 -24.12 13.31 -37.05
C PRO A 153 -22.66 12.86 -36.93
N ALA A 154 -21.68 13.67 -37.34
CA ALA A 154 -20.27 13.36 -37.09
C ALA A 154 -19.90 13.53 -35.61
N ALA A 155 -20.62 14.40 -34.88
CA ALA A 155 -20.46 14.67 -33.45
C ALA A 155 -21.26 13.74 -32.54
N ASP A 156 -22.19 12.90 -33.04
CA ASP A 156 -22.97 12.00 -32.20
C ASP A 156 -22.07 10.98 -31.43
N PRO A 157 -22.32 10.72 -30.14
CA PRO A 157 -21.47 9.85 -29.32
C PRO A 157 -21.55 8.36 -29.72
N ASP A 158 -20.65 7.55 -29.18
CA ASP A 158 -20.71 6.08 -29.31
C ASP A 158 -21.80 5.50 -28.40
N PHE A 159 -21.95 6.05 -27.19
CA PHE A 159 -22.96 5.67 -26.22
C PHE A 159 -23.62 6.91 -25.60
N GLY A 160 -24.88 6.76 -25.21
CA GLY A 160 -25.61 7.79 -24.45
C GLY A 160 -26.37 8.79 -25.31
N PRO A 161 -26.90 9.87 -24.70
CA PRO A 161 -27.80 10.79 -25.36
C PRO A 161 -27.11 11.59 -26.48
N ARG A 162 -27.82 11.87 -27.58
CA ARG A 162 -27.37 12.82 -28.63
C ARG A 162 -27.58 14.29 -28.20
N ARG A 163 -27.27 14.59 -26.94
CA ARG A 163 -27.29 15.92 -26.31
C ARG A 163 -26.16 15.94 -25.29
N ILE A 164 -25.53 17.10 -25.08
CA ILE A 164 -24.53 17.21 -24.02
C ILE A 164 -25.20 17.11 -22.64
N HIS A 165 -24.51 16.55 -21.63
CA HIS A 165 -25.00 16.61 -20.26
C HIS A 165 -24.91 18.08 -19.76
N PRO A 166 -25.95 18.66 -19.13
CA PRO A 166 -26.03 20.10 -18.86
C PRO A 166 -24.83 20.70 -18.11
N THR A 167 -24.35 20.02 -17.06
CA THR A 167 -23.21 20.44 -16.22
C THR A 167 -21.97 19.60 -16.50
N ALA A 168 -22.08 18.26 -16.49
CA ALA A 168 -20.96 17.33 -16.64
C ALA A 168 -20.39 17.13 -18.05
N GLY A 169 -21.01 17.65 -19.12
CA GLY A 169 -20.42 17.64 -20.46
C GLY A 169 -20.51 16.30 -21.21
N ALA A 170 -19.37 15.85 -21.73
CA ALA A 170 -19.18 14.59 -22.46
C ALA A 170 -17.84 13.93 -22.06
N THR A 171 -17.73 12.60 -22.13
CA THR A 171 -16.51 11.89 -21.70
C THR A 171 -15.90 11.05 -22.82
N ALA A 172 -14.56 11.02 -22.92
CA ALA A 172 -13.86 10.02 -23.72
C ALA A 172 -13.47 8.83 -22.83
N ILE A 173 -13.77 7.60 -23.23
CA ILE A 173 -13.33 6.38 -22.52
C ILE A 173 -12.60 5.50 -23.53
N GLY A 174 -11.49 4.87 -23.14
CA GLY A 174 -10.73 4.08 -24.10
C GLY A 174 -9.64 3.24 -23.50
N ALA A 175 -8.95 2.52 -24.37
CA ALA A 175 -7.76 1.74 -24.05
C ALA A 175 -6.60 2.25 -24.89
N ARG A 176 -5.41 2.35 -24.29
CA ARG A 176 -4.22 2.81 -25.00
C ARG A 176 -2.94 2.16 -24.45
N PRO A 177 -1.86 2.14 -25.25
CA PRO A 177 -0.51 1.87 -24.73
C PRO A 177 -0.14 2.83 -23.59
N PHE A 178 0.93 2.49 -22.87
CA PHE A 178 1.46 3.37 -21.84
C PHE A 178 1.97 4.65 -22.49
N LEU A 179 1.52 5.80 -21.96
CA LEU A 179 1.88 7.12 -22.45
C LEU A 179 2.80 7.78 -21.44
N VAL A 180 3.97 8.22 -21.89
CA VAL A 180 4.92 8.95 -21.05
C VAL A 180 4.98 10.40 -21.51
N ALA A 181 4.63 11.33 -20.63
CA ALA A 181 4.91 12.74 -20.82
C ALA A 181 6.38 12.99 -20.47
N PHE A 182 7.16 13.41 -21.45
CA PHE A 182 8.62 13.50 -21.36
C PHE A 182 9.07 14.88 -21.84
N ASN A 183 9.92 15.54 -21.05
CA ASN A 183 10.39 16.89 -21.33
C ASN A 183 11.91 16.88 -21.43
N VAL A 184 12.45 17.59 -22.43
CA VAL A 184 13.90 17.73 -22.64
C VAL A 184 14.27 19.21 -22.63
N PHE A 185 15.13 19.58 -21.68
CA PHE A 185 15.62 20.96 -21.52
C PHE A 185 16.90 21.17 -22.32
N LEU A 186 16.90 22.22 -23.14
CA LEU A 186 18.01 22.61 -23.98
C LEU A 186 18.83 23.72 -23.32
N ASP A 187 20.13 23.77 -23.61
CA ASP A 187 21.03 24.80 -23.07
C ASP A 187 20.97 26.10 -23.89
N THR A 188 19.77 26.65 -24.01
CA THR A 188 19.47 27.93 -24.65
C THR A 188 18.17 28.50 -24.08
N PRO A 189 18.02 29.82 -23.93
CA PRO A 189 16.71 30.45 -23.68
C PRO A 189 15.83 30.49 -24.93
N ASP A 190 16.37 30.21 -26.12
CA ASP A 190 15.67 30.39 -27.40
C ASP A 190 14.65 29.28 -27.68
N VAL A 191 13.38 29.60 -27.41
CA VAL A 191 12.22 28.71 -27.68
C VAL A 191 12.08 28.34 -29.15
N THR A 192 12.60 29.13 -30.09
CA THR A 192 12.49 28.81 -31.52
C THR A 192 13.24 27.51 -31.84
N VAL A 193 14.41 27.28 -31.22
CA VAL A 193 15.18 26.04 -31.29
C VAL A 193 14.32 24.84 -30.85
N ALA A 194 13.67 24.94 -29.70
CA ALA A 194 12.79 23.87 -29.20
C ALA A 194 11.57 23.64 -30.10
N LYS A 195 10.96 24.70 -30.64
CA LYS A 195 9.83 24.60 -31.58
C LYS A 195 10.21 23.94 -32.90
N GLU A 196 11.40 24.21 -33.42
CA GLU A 196 11.93 23.54 -34.61
C GLU A 196 12.23 22.05 -34.37
N ILE A 197 12.91 21.73 -33.27
CA ILE A 197 13.18 20.33 -32.88
C ILE A 197 11.86 19.57 -32.72
N ALA A 198 10.91 20.12 -31.96
CA ALA A 198 9.57 19.55 -31.77
C ALA A 198 8.85 19.30 -33.11
N LYS A 199 8.95 20.24 -34.07
CA LYS A 199 8.39 20.08 -35.42
C LYS A 199 9.08 18.97 -36.21
N ARG A 200 10.39 18.74 -36.02
CA ARG A 200 11.12 17.66 -36.72
C ARG A 200 10.83 16.28 -36.14
N ILE A 201 10.71 16.14 -34.81
CA ILE A 201 10.59 14.82 -34.16
C ILE A 201 9.16 14.27 -34.10
N ARG A 202 8.12 15.10 -34.22
CA ARG A 202 6.72 14.66 -34.03
C ARG A 202 6.14 13.94 -35.25
N ALA A 203 5.32 12.92 -35.01
CA ALA A 203 4.63 12.12 -36.03
C ALA A 203 3.80 12.98 -37.01
N SER A 204 3.10 13.99 -36.51
CA SER A 204 2.24 14.91 -37.32
C SER A 204 3.01 15.82 -38.28
N SER A 205 4.32 15.68 -38.37
CA SER A 205 5.18 16.41 -39.32
C SER A 205 6.17 15.47 -40.02
N GLY A 206 5.90 14.15 -40.02
CA GLY A 206 6.74 13.12 -40.65
C GLY A 206 7.96 12.70 -39.81
N GLY A 207 7.95 13.03 -38.52
CA GLY A 207 8.99 12.62 -37.57
C GLY A 207 8.81 11.19 -37.06
N LEU A 208 9.22 10.96 -35.80
CA LEU A 208 9.11 9.66 -35.14
C LEU A 208 7.63 9.27 -34.95
N PRO A 209 7.26 7.99 -35.16
CA PRO A 209 5.91 7.51 -34.91
C PRO A 209 5.57 7.61 -33.42
N ALA A 210 4.28 7.60 -33.08
CA ALA A 210 3.79 7.76 -31.71
C ALA A 210 4.28 8.99 -30.90
N VAL A 211 5.02 9.95 -31.49
CA VAL A 211 5.49 11.16 -30.79
C VAL A 211 4.61 12.36 -31.12
N GLN A 212 4.05 13.01 -30.09
CA GLN A 212 3.53 14.37 -30.17
C GLN A 212 4.50 15.31 -29.45
N ALA A 213 4.96 16.40 -30.08
CA ALA A 213 5.90 17.32 -29.46
C ALA A 213 5.62 18.80 -29.77
N SER A 214 5.93 19.66 -28.80
CA SER A 214 5.84 21.12 -28.83
C SER A 214 7.05 21.77 -28.13
N GLY A 215 7.34 23.03 -28.45
CA GLY A 215 8.46 23.79 -27.88
C GLY A 215 8.00 24.96 -27.01
N PHE A 216 8.49 25.04 -25.78
CA PHE A 216 8.08 26.01 -24.75
C PHE A 216 9.28 26.75 -24.12
N ALA A 217 9.01 27.89 -23.47
CA ALA A 217 9.91 28.49 -22.49
C ALA A 217 9.50 28.04 -21.09
N VAL A 218 10.43 27.51 -20.32
CA VAL A 218 10.25 27.11 -18.91
C VAL A 218 11.51 27.51 -18.16
N ASP A 219 11.39 28.26 -17.07
CA ASP A 219 12.49 28.70 -16.19
C ASP A 219 13.68 29.35 -16.92
N GLY A 220 13.38 30.15 -17.96
CA GLY A 220 14.41 30.81 -18.78
C GLY A 220 15.19 29.88 -19.71
N LYS A 221 14.79 28.62 -19.87
CA LYS A 221 15.33 27.67 -20.84
C LYS A 221 14.27 27.23 -21.86
N ALA A 222 14.73 26.84 -23.04
CA ALA A 222 13.91 26.24 -24.07
C ALA A 222 13.69 24.75 -23.76
N GLN A 223 12.44 24.29 -23.81
CA GLN A 223 12.05 22.93 -23.51
C GLN A 223 11.34 22.31 -24.71
N VAL A 224 11.76 21.10 -25.12
CA VAL A 224 11.00 20.23 -26.01
C VAL A 224 10.13 19.33 -25.14
N SER A 225 8.84 19.62 -25.07
CA SER A 225 7.87 18.81 -24.35
C SER A 225 7.18 17.84 -25.31
N MET A 226 7.03 16.59 -24.91
CA MET A 226 6.42 15.55 -25.73
C MET A 226 5.52 14.59 -24.95
N ASN A 227 4.51 14.05 -25.63
CA ASN A 227 3.83 12.83 -25.23
C ASN A 227 4.32 11.69 -26.13
N LEU A 228 4.95 10.69 -25.52
CA LEU A 228 5.26 9.40 -26.14
C LEU A 228 4.01 8.54 -26.01
N LEU A 229 3.23 8.40 -27.10
CA LEU A 229 1.92 7.75 -27.09
C LEU A 229 2.01 6.22 -27.00
N ASP A 230 3.11 5.66 -27.48
CA ASP A 230 3.44 4.24 -27.46
C ASP A 230 4.97 4.12 -27.30
N ILE A 231 5.41 3.75 -26.09
CA ILE A 231 6.81 3.60 -25.73
C ILE A 231 7.46 2.32 -26.28
N ASP A 232 6.67 1.37 -26.79
CA ASP A 232 7.17 0.17 -27.46
C ASP A 232 7.48 0.46 -28.92
N GLU A 233 6.71 1.34 -29.56
CA GLU A 233 6.99 1.85 -30.91
C GLU A 233 8.10 2.90 -30.92
N THR A 234 8.09 3.86 -29.98
CA THR A 234 9.16 4.87 -29.85
C THR A 234 9.57 5.08 -28.38
N PRO A 235 10.61 4.36 -27.93
CA PRO A 235 11.15 4.49 -26.57
C PRO A 235 11.72 5.90 -26.26
N PRO A 236 11.76 6.33 -24.98
CA PRO A 236 12.37 7.60 -24.57
C PRO A 236 13.80 7.79 -25.07
N ALA A 237 14.59 6.71 -25.08
CA ALA A 237 15.96 6.69 -25.58
C ALA A 237 16.10 7.15 -27.04
N THR A 238 15.16 6.72 -27.90
CA THR A 238 15.12 7.06 -29.32
C THR A 238 14.83 8.55 -29.51
N VAL A 239 13.91 9.11 -28.72
CA VAL A 239 13.55 10.53 -28.85
C VAL A 239 14.65 11.44 -28.26
N VAL A 240 15.26 11.06 -27.14
CA VAL A 240 16.44 11.77 -26.62
C VAL A 240 17.55 11.80 -27.67
N ALA A 241 17.89 10.66 -28.30
CA ALA A 241 18.91 10.62 -29.34
C ALA A 241 18.57 11.51 -30.56
N ALA A 242 17.31 11.51 -31.01
CA ALA A 242 16.85 12.37 -32.10
C ALA A 242 16.93 13.87 -31.74
N ILE A 243 16.63 14.23 -30.49
CA ILE A 243 16.78 15.60 -29.98
C ILE A 243 18.26 15.97 -29.84
N GLU A 244 19.12 15.07 -29.36
CA GLU A 244 20.57 15.30 -29.26
C GLU A 244 21.17 15.63 -30.63
N ASP A 245 20.81 14.88 -31.67
CA ASP A 245 21.30 15.13 -33.03
C ASP A 245 20.80 16.46 -33.62
N GLU A 246 19.52 16.79 -33.42
CA GLU A 246 18.92 18.01 -33.95
C GLU A 246 19.34 19.28 -33.16
N ALA A 247 19.62 19.15 -31.87
CA ALA A 247 20.23 20.20 -31.04
C ALA A 247 21.71 20.40 -31.37
N ARG A 248 22.48 19.31 -31.56
CA ARG A 248 23.90 19.37 -31.97
C ARG A 248 24.07 20.08 -33.31
N ARG A 249 23.16 19.87 -34.27
CA ARG A 249 23.11 20.61 -35.55
C ARG A 249 22.93 22.13 -35.39
N ARG A 250 22.44 22.60 -34.23
CA ARG A 250 22.26 24.02 -33.87
C ARG A 250 23.30 24.53 -32.87
N GLY A 251 24.29 23.72 -32.49
CA GLY A 251 25.28 24.08 -31.47
C GLY A 251 24.72 24.15 -30.04
N VAL A 252 23.57 23.50 -29.77
CA VAL A 252 22.92 23.48 -28.46
C VAL A 252 23.03 22.09 -27.84
N ALA A 253 23.25 22.02 -26.52
CA ALA A 253 23.28 20.77 -25.76
C ALA A 253 21.96 20.49 -25.03
N ILE A 254 21.69 19.22 -24.69
CA ILE A 254 20.66 18.87 -23.70
C ILE A 254 21.25 19.04 -22.29
N VAL A 255 20.56 19.78 -21.43
CA VAL A 255 20.89 19.97 -20.01
C VAL A 255 20.40 18.77 -19.20
N ARG A 256 19.09 18.52 -19.23
CA ARG A 256 18.40 17.47 -18.46
C ARG A 256 17.14 17.02 -19.18
N SER A 257 16.63 15.86 -18.81
CA SER A 257 15.27 15.42 -19.15
C SER A 257 14.44 15.24 -17.87
N GLU A 258 13.13 15.16 -18.04
CA GLU A 258 12.15 15.11 -16.96
C GLU A 258 10.95 14.25 -17.41
N VAL A 259 10.45 13.41 -16.50
CA VAL A 259 9.20 12.67 -16.69
C VAL A 259 8.11 13.43 -15.94
N VAL A 260 6.96 13.63 -16.57
CA VAL A 260 5.76 14.17 -15.90
C VAL A 260 4.78 13.01 -15.68
N GLY A 261 4.45 12.72 -14.41
CA GLY A 261 3.70 11.51 -14.07
C GLY A 261 4.61 10.30 -13.83
N LEU A 262 4.13 9.12 -14.21
CA LEU A 262 4.85 7.86 -14.03
C LEU A 262 5.43 7.35 -15.36
N VAL A 263 6.49 6.56 -15.27
CA VAL A 263 7.15 5.87 -16.39
C VAL A 263 7.37 4.41 -15.99
N PRO A 264 7.06 3.42 -16.85
CA PRO A 264 7.31 2.04 -16.53
C PRO A 264 8.81 1.72 -16.69
N GLU A 265 9.33 0.87 -15.82
CA GLU A 265 10.75 0.51 -15.69
C GLU A 265 11.34 0.07 -17.04
N ARG A 266 10.57 -0.73 -17.79
CA ARG A 266 10.91 -1.18 -19.16
C ARG A 266 11.18 -0.05 -20.17
N ALA A 267 10.60 1.14 -20.00
CA ALA A 267 10.88 2.30 -20.86
C ALA A 267 12.28 2.89 -20.60
N LEU A 268 12.85 2.61 -19.42
CA LEU A 268 14.19 3.03 -19.03
C LEU A 268 15.23 1.91 -19.25
N LEU A 269 14.90 0.63 -19.03
CA LEU A 269 15.85 -0.50 -19.12
C LEU A 269 16.68 -0.56 -20.42
N GLY A 270 16.12 -0.13 -21.56
CA GLY A 270 16.83 -0.06 -22.85
C GLY A 270 17.89 1.04 -22.96
N ALA A 271 18.00 1.94 -21.98
CA ALA A 271 19.01 3.00 -21.91
C ALA A 271 19.64 3.08 -20.53
N ALA A 272 20.96 3.30 -20.47
CA ALA A 272 21.55 3.78 -19.23
C ALA A 272 20.86 5.10 -18.82
N ALA A 273 20.30 5.19 -17.61
CA ALA A 273 19.54 6.37 -17.17
C ALA A 273 20.35 7.68 -17.29
N ALA A 274 21.69 7.59 -17.14
CA ALA A 274 22.63 8.69 -17.41
C ALA A 274 22.53 9.26 -18.85
N ARG A 275 22.24 8.42 -19.85
CA ARG A 275 22.04 8.84 -21.25
C ARG A 275 20.71 9.58 -21.44
N LEU A 276 19.69 9.27 -20.63
CA LEU A 276 18.43 10.01 -20.63
C LEU A 276 18.54 11.34 -19.86
N LYS A 277 19.59 11.55 -19.05
CA LYS A 277 19.78 12.75 -18.21
C LYS A 277 18.60 13.06 -17.29
N LEU A 278 17.95 12.01 -16.77
CA LEU A 278 16.87 12.13 -15.78
C LEU A 278 17.45 12.49 -14.41
N ALA A 279 16.83 13.46 -13.73
CA ALA A 279 17.29 13.95 -12.42
C ALA A 279 16.96 12.99 -11.28
N ASP A 280 15.73 12.45 -11.25
CA ASP A 280 15.27 11.47 -10.26
C ASP A 280 14.37 10.42 -10.96
N PRO A 281 14.94 9.42 -11.65
CA PRO A 281 14.14 8.41 -12.33
C PRO A 281 13.34 7.53 -11.34
N ALA A 282 13.83 7.33 -10.10
CA ALA A 282 13.26 6.41 -9.14
C ALA A 282 11.88 6.89 -8.63
N ALA A 283 11.73 8.19 -8.36
CA ALA A 283 10.47 8.77 -7.90
C ALA A 283 9.31 8.61 -8.91
N HIS A 284 9.61 8.40 -10.20
CA HIS A 284 8.64 8.27 -11.29
C HIS A 284 8.39 6.83 -11.75
N LEU A 285 9.08 5.81 -11.20
CA LEU A 285 8.91 4.42 -11.63
C LEU A 285 7.52 3.87 -11.25
N LEU A 286 6.73 3.50 -12.26
CA LEU A 286 5.40 2.89 -12.07
C LEU A 286 5.48 1.64 -11.19
N GLU A 287 6.37 0.70 -11.53
CA GLU A 287 6.52 -0.57 -10.83
C GLU A 287 7.01 -0.38 -9.39
N ALA A 288 7.80 0.67 -9.12
CA ALA A 288 8.14 1.05 -7.75
C ALA A 288 6.91 1.53 -6.97
N LYS A 289 6.13 2.47 -7.53
CA LYS A 289 4.86 2.92 -6.93
C LYS A 289 3.87 1.77 -6.70
N ILE A 290 3.81 0.80 -7.62
CA ILE A 290 2.99 -0.40 -7.47
C ILE A 290 3.50 -1.24 -6.29
N ARG A 291 4.81 -1.54 -6.19
CA ARG A 291 5.39 -2.27 -5.05
C ARG A 291 5.11 -1.55 -3.72
N ASP A 292 5.32 -0.24 -3.66
CA ASP A 292 5.05 0.58 -2.48
C ASP A 292 3.57 0.52 -2.04
N ALA A 293 2.63 0.46 -3.00
CA ALA A 293 1.20 0.45 -2.74
C ALA A 293 0.59 -0.96 -2.56
N GLU A 294 1.18 -2.00 -3.16
CA GLU A 294 0.87 -3.41 -2.88
C GLU A 294 1.42 -3.84 -1.50
N GLY A 295 2.52 -3.22 -1.06
CA GLY A 295 3.24 -3.54 0.17
C GLY A 295 4.31 -4.63 -0.04
N PRO A 296 5.09 -4.97 1.01
CA PRO A 296 6.15 -5.96 0.90
C PRO A 296 5.59 -7.34 0.53
N THR A 297 6.19 -7.97 -0.48
CA THR A 297 5.84 -9.33 -0.92
C THR A 297 6.52 -10.39 -0.06
N LEU A 298 6.05 -11.64 -0.12
CA LEU A 298 6.73 -12.74 0.56
C LEU A 298 8.14 -12.96 -0.01
N ASP A 299 8.28 -12.94 -1.33
CA ASP A 299 9.57 -13.12 -1.99
C ASP A 299 10.56 -11.99 -1.63
N GLY A 300 10.08 -10.73 -1.61
CA GLY A 300 10.89 -9.58 -1.18
C GLY A 300 11.32 -9.70 0.29
N PHE A 301 10.43 -10.12 1.18
CA PHE A 301 10.79 -10.40 2.58
C PHE A 301 11.84 -11.52 2.70
N LEU A 302 11.75 -12.57 1.89
CA LEU A 302 12.72 -13.67 1.89
C LEU A 302 14.08 -13.23 1.34
N GLU A 303 14.12 -12.41 0.29
CA GLU A 303 15.33 -11.81 -0.27
C GLU A 303 16.00 -10.85 0.73
N GLU A 304 15.23 -9.98 1.39
CA GLU A 304 15.71 -9.07 2.43
C GLU A 304 16.27 -9.83 3.64
N LEU A 305 15.56 -10.86 4.13
CA LEU A 305 15.98 -11.70 5.26
C LEU A 305 17.23 -12.55 4.94
N ALA A 306 17.44 -12.91 3.67
CA ALA A 306 18.65 -13.58 3.20
C ALA A 306 19.80 -12.60 2.86
N GLY A 307 19.54 -11.30 2.92
CA GLY A 307 20.49 -10.24 2.56
C GLY A 307 21.60 -10.03 3.58
N ALA A 308 22.54 -9.14 3.23
CA ALA A 308 23.61 -8.69 4.14
C ALA A 308 23.16 -7.58 5.11
N THR A 309 21.88 -7.19 5.07
CA THR A 309 21.28 -6.18 5.94
C THR A 309 20.89 -6.78 7.29
N PRO A 310 21.19 -6.13 8.43
CA PRO A 310 20.89 -6.70 9.76
C PRO A 310 19.41 -6.82 10.14
N ALA A 311 18.51 -6.21 9.35
CA ALA A 311 17.07 -6.30 9.50
C ALA A 311 16.43 -6.33 8.09
N PRO A 312 15.31 -7.05 7.86
CA PRO A 312 14.60 -7.92 8.81
C PRO A 312 15.45 -9.10 9.30
N GLY A 313 15.20 -9.55 10.53
CA GLY A 313 16.04 -10.54 11.21
C GLY A 313 15.25 -11.64 11.91
N GLY A 314 15.88 -12.28 12.91
CA GLY A 314 15.28 -13.38 13.66
C GLY A 314 13.96 -13.02 14.38
N GLY A 315 13.84 -11.79 14.89
CA GLY A 315 12.61 -11.29 15.51
C GLY A 315 11.47 -11.14 14.49
N SER A 316 11.71 -10.43 13.38
CA SER A 316 10.79 -10.36 12.23
C SER A 316 10.36 -11.74 11.72
N ALA A 317 11.29 -12.69 11.61
CA ALA A 317 10.98 -14.06 11.18
C ALA A 317 10.12 -14.82 12.21
N ALA A 318 10.37 -14.66 13.51
CA ALA A 318 9.54 -15.22 14.58
C ALA A 318 8.13 -14.60 14.59
N ALA A 319 8.01 -13.29 14.37
CA ALA A 319 6.73 -12.60 14.23
C ALA A 319 5.94 -13.13 13.02
N LEU A 320 6.60 -13.35 11.88
CA LEU A 320 5.98 -13.91 10.68
C LEU A 320 5.52 -15.36 10.90
N ALA A 321 6.32 -16.20 11.54
CA ALA A 321 5.92 -17.56 11.92
C ALA A 321 4.65 -17.56 12.79
N GLY A 322 4.57 -16.61 13.74
CA GLY A 322 3.36 -16.41 14.55
C GLY A 322 2.16 -15.98 13.73
N ALA A 323 2.33 -15.06 12.77
CA ALA A 323 1.26 -14.62 11.89
C ALA A 323 0.74 -15.77 11.00
N LEU A 324 1.64 -16.63 10.49
CA LEU A 324 1.29 -17.84 9.74
C LEU A 324 0.51 -18.84 10.62
N ALA A 325 0.93 -19.04 11.88
CA ALA A 325 0.17 -19.86 12.83
C ALA A 325 -1.26 -19.32 13.04
N GLY A 326 -1.42 -18.00 13.25
CA GLY A 326 -2.73 -17.36 13.38
C GLY A 326 -3.60 -17.51 12.13
N ALA A 327 -3.00 -17.45 10.94
CA ALA A 327 -3.71 -17.69 9.68
C ALA A 327 -4.25 -19.13 9.58
N LEU A 328 -3.47 -20.13 9.98
CA LEU A 328 -3.89 -21.55 9.99
C LEU A 328 -4.96 -21.82 11.04
N VAL A 329 -4.84 -21.30 12.28
CA VAL A 329 -5.90 -21.40 13.30
C VAL A 329 -7.22 -20.81 12.77
N ALA A 330 -7.16 -19.62 12.16
CA ALA A 330 -8.33 -18.98 11.57
C ALA A 330 -8.91 -19.80 10.39
N MET A 331 -8.08 -20.41 9.55
CA MET A 331 -8.52 -21.31 8.48
C MET A 331 -9.27 -22.53 9.02
N VAL A 332 -8.71 -23.25 9.99
CA VAL A 332 -9.35 -24.44 10.60
C VAL A 332 -10.67 -24.05 11.27
N ALA A 333 -10.71 -22.90 11.95
CA ALA A 333 -11.92 -22.37 12.55
C ALA A 333 -13.00 -22.02 11.49
N ARG A 334 -12.64 -21.34 10.40
CA ARG A 334 -13.56 -21.08 9.25
C ARG A 334 -14.08 -22.35 8.58
N LEU A 335 -13.26 -23.40 8.50
CA LEU A 335 -13.68 -24.71 7.99
C LEU A 335 -14.61 -25.48 8.96
N THR A 336 -14.76 -25.00 10.19
CA THR A 336 -15.59 -25.59 11.25
C THR A 336 -16.91 -24.81 11.42
N VAL A 337 -16.84 -23.48 11.48
CA VAL A 337 -18.00 -22.58 11.64
C VAL A 337 -19.03 -22.79 10.52
N GLY A 338 -20.32 -22.70 10.88
CA GLY A 338 -21.43 -22.76 9.92
C GLY A 338 -21.81 -24.16 9.40
N ARG A 339 -21.04 -25.21 9.74
CA ARG A 339 -21.38 -26.59 9.34
C ARG A 339 -22.26 -27.29 10.38
N LYS A 340 -23.34 -27.92 9.93
CA LYS A 340 -24.29 -28.67 10.81
C LYS A 340 -23.61 -29.69 11.72
N ALA A 341 -22.55 -30.36 11.24
CA ALA A 341 -21.80 -31.35 12.01
C ALA A 341 -21.06 -30.79 13.24
N TYR A 342 -20.81 -29.47 13.28
CA TYR A 342 -20.05 -28.79 14.34
C TYR A 342 -20.91 -27.79 15.13
N ALA A 343 -22.25 -27.93 15.09
CA ALA A 343 -23.18 -27.02 15.74
C ALA A 343 -22.94 -26.87 17.25
N SER A 344 -22.54 -27.96 17.93
CA SER A 344 -22.21 -27.97 19.37
C SER A 344 -20.96 -27.18 19.75
N VAL A 345 -20.09 -26.86 18.79
CA VAL A 345 -18.83 -26.14 19.00
C VAL A 345 -18.75 -24.83 18.21
N ALA A 346 -19.82 -24.47 17.50
CA ALA A 346 -19.85 -23.35 16.55
C ALA A 346 -19.53 -22.00 17.20
N GLU A 347 -20.08 -21.74 18.40
CA GLU A 347 -19.79 -20.52 19.17
C GLU A 347 -18.31 -20.45 19.58
N ARG A 348 -17.74 -21.56 20.09
CA ARG A 348 -16.33 -21.58 20.49
C ARG A 348 -15.40 -21.47 19.29
N ALA A 349 -15.71 -22.13 18.17
CA ALA A 349 -14.96 -22.00 16.92
C ALA A 349 -15.03 -20.57 16.35
N ALA A 350 -16.16 -19.88 16.48
CA ALA A 350 -16.29 -18.46 16.10
C ALA A 350 -15.47 -17.53 17.01
N ALA A 351 -15.43 -17.80 18.33
CA ALA A 351 -14.58 -17.06 19.26
C ALA A 351 -13.08 -17.28 18.97
N ILE A 352 -12.65 -18.52 18.72
CA ILE A 352 -11.27 -18.85 18.30
C ILE A 352 -10.93 -18.15 16.98
N LEU A 353 -11.86 -18.12 16.02
CA LEU A 353 -11.67 -17.41 14.75
C LEU A 353 -11.40 -15.92 14.96
N ALA A 354 -12.28 -15.23 15.69
CA ALA A 354 -12.13 -13.79 15.95
C ALA A 354 -10.81 -13.47 16.66
N GLU A 355 -10.43 -14.28 17.65
CA GLU A 355 -9.18 -14.12 18.39
C GLU A 355 -7.95 -14.39 17.50
N ALA A 356 -7.99 -15.43 16.66
CA ALA A 356 -6.89 -15.76 15.75
C ALA A 356 -6.71 -14.74 14.61
N ASP A 357 -7.81 -14.20 14.06
CA ASP A 357 -7.76 -13.10 13.08
C ASP A 357 -7.14 -11.83 13.69
N GLY A 358 -7.46 -11.51 14.95
CA GLY A 358 -6.85 -10.40 15.71
C GLY A 358 -5.37 -10.62 16.00
N LEU A 359 -5.01 -11.77 16.59
CA LEU A 359 -3.62 -12.14 16.89
C LEU A 359 -2.75 -12.16 15.63
N ARG A 360 -3.26 -12.64 14.48
CA ARG A 360 -2.56 -12.58 13.19
C ARG A 360 -2.25 -11.14 12.78
N ALA A 361 -3.23 -10.23 12.88
CA ALA A 361 -3.04 -8.83 12.50
C ALA A 361 -1.98 -8.15 13.37
N GLU A 362 -2.02 -8.38 14.69
CA GLU A 362 -1.03 -7.85 15.62
C GLU A 362 0.37 -8.41 15.38
N LEU A 363 0.49 -9.72 15.10
CA LEU A 363 1.76 -10.38 14.76
C LEU A 363 2.33 -9.91 13.42
N ARG A 364 1.48 -9.69 12.41
CA ARG A 364 1.94 -9.11 11.13
C ARG A 364 2.53 -7.72 11.30
N ARG A 365 1.92 -6.87 12.13
CA ARG A 365 2.47 -5.55 12.49
C ARG A 365 3.79 -5.65 13.25
N LEU A 366 3.94 -6.66 14.12
CA LEU A 366 5.18 -6.88 14.88
C LEU A 366 6.39 -7.29 14.01
N VAL A 367 6.17 -7.83 12.79
CA VAL A 367 7.25 -8.09 11.81
C VAL A 367 8.00 -6.80 11.48
N ASP A 368 7.27 -5.72 11.24
CA ASP A 368 7.80 -4.42 10.83
C ASP A 368 8.34 -3.63 12.04
N GLU A 369 7.70 -3.79 13.22
CA GLU A 369 8.13 -3.11 14.46
C GLU A 369 9.46 -3.62 15.01
N ASP A 370 9.79 -4.90 14.81
CA ASP A 370 11.09 -5.48 15.14
C ASP A 370 12.21 -4.85 14.31
N ALA A 371 12.05 -4.81 12.98
CA ALA A 371 12.98 -4.15 12.07
C ALA A 371 13.14 -2.65 12.39
N ALA A 372 12.04 -1.95 12.67
CA ALA A 372 12.06 -0.54 13.08
C ALA A 372 12.73 -0.33 14.45
N ALA A 373 12.68 -1.31 15.37
CA ALA A 373 13.36 -1.23 16.65
C ALA A 373 14.88 -1.42 16.51
N TYR A 374 15.32 -2.36 15.67
CA TYR A 374 16.73 -2.51 15.33
C TYR A 374 17.35 -1.20 14.80
N LEU A 375 16.63 -0.47 13.95
CA LEU A 375 17.11 0.82 13.42
C LEU A 375 17.33 1.88 14.53
N ARG A 376 16.52 1.88 15.59
CA ARG A 376 16.72 2.77 16.76
C ARG A 376 17.97 2.40 17.55
N VAL A 377 18.21 1.10 17.77
CA VAL A 377 19.44 0.60 18.41
C VAL A 377 20.67 0.97 17.57
N SER A 378 20.62 0.75 16.25
CA SER A 378 21.68 1.15 15.32
C SER A 378 21.97 2.65 15.36
N ALA A 379 20.93 3.50 15.48
CA ALA A 379 21.09 4.95 15.62
C ALA A 379 21.75 5.33 16.95
N ALA A 380 21.36 4.71 18.07
CA ALA A 380 21.97 4.96 19.38
C ALA A 380 23.47 4.59 19.40
N TYR A 381 23.86 3.45 18.80
CA TYR A 381 25.27 3.04 18.72
C TYR A 381 26.14 3.98 17.88
N LYS A 382 25.55 4.70 16.91
CA LYS A 382 26.22 5.70 16.05
C LYS A 382 26.49 7.05 16.73
N LEU A 383 25.98 7.27 17.95
CA LEU A 383 26.35 8.44 18.74
C LEU A 383 27.87 8.46 19.02
N PRO A 384 28.51 9.64 19.13
CA PRO A 384 29.94 9.76 19.45
C PRO A 384 30.29 9.01 20.73
N LYS A 385 31.40 8.26 20.75
CA LYS A 385 31.77 7.36 21.86
C LYS A 385 31.95 8.09 23.20
N ASP A 386 32.28 9.36 23.13
CA ASP A 386 32.51 10.32 24.20
C ASP A 386 31.25 11.11 24.62
N ALA A 387 30.13 10.96 23.91
CA ALA A 387 28.88 11.64 24.26
C ALA A 387 28.31 11.09 25.60
N PRO A 388 28.06 11.95 26.61
CA PRO A 388 27.66 11.49 27.96
C PRO A 388 26.28 10.84 27.99
N GLU A 389 25.41 11.12 27.02
CA GLU A 389 24.12 10.43 26.86
C GLU A 389 24.21 9.04 26.20
N ARG A 390 25.33 8.65 25.59
CA ARG A 390 25.40 7.49 24.69
C ARG A 390 25.01 6.16 25.35
N GLY A 391 25.53 5.86 26.54
CA GLY A 391 25.18 4.63 27.27
C GLY A 391 23.68 4.54 27.52
N ARG A 392 23.12 5.57 28.18
CA ARG A 392 21.68 5.67 28.45
C ARG A 392 20.80 5.61 27.20
N ALA A 393 21.27 6.16 26.07
CA ALA A 393 20.55 6.11 24.80
C ALA A 393 20.57 4.69 24.19
N VAL A 394 21.67 3.96 24.32
CA VAL A 394 21.80 2.56 23.91
C VAL A 394 20.92 1.66 24.80
N ASP A 395 21.01 1.77 26.13
CA ASP A 395 20.20 0.97 27.07
C ASP A 395 18.69 1.16 26.82
N ALA A 396 18.26 2.41 26.68
CA ALA A 396 16.86 2.74 26.39
C ALA A 396 16.42 2.19 25.01
N ALA A 397 17.29 2.22 24.00
CA ALA A 397 16.98 1.65 22.70
C ALA A 397 16.91 0.11 22.73
N LEU A 398 17.78 -0.56 23.49
CA LEU A 398 17.80 -2.01 23.67
C LEU A 398 16.58 -2.51 24.44
N LEU A 399 16.17 -1.81 25.51
CA LEU A 399 14.94 -2.12 26.24
C LEU A 399 13.68 -1.95 25.36
N GLU A 400 13.61 -0.89 24.55
CA GLU A 400 12.52 -0.73 23.57
C GLU A 400 12.62 -1.72 22.38
N ALA A 401 13.80 -2.30 22.12
CA ALA A 401 13.97 -3.37 21.12
C ALA A 401 13.65 -4.77 21.66
N ALA A 402 13.74 -4.99 22.97
CA ALA A 402 13.22 -6.20 23.61
C ALA A 402 11.67 -6.26 23.62
N ARG A 403 10.99 -5.12 23.41
CA ARG A 403 9.53 -5.02 23.50
C ARG A 403 8.77 -5.70 22.35
N PRO A 404 9.06 -5.46 21.05
CA PRO A 404 8.40 -6.19 19.96
C PRO A 404 8.48 -7.72 20.09
N PRO A 405 9.65 -8.36 20.31
CA PRO A 405 9.70 -9.80 20.46
C PRO A 405 9.01 -10.28 21.76
N ALA A 406 8.99 -9.50 22.84
CA ALA A 406 8.18 -9.84 24.02
C ALA A 406 6.68 -9.88 23.71
N GLU A 407 6.19 -8.98 22.86
CA GLU A 407 4.80 -9.00 22.38
C GLU A 407 4.53 -10.15 21.40
N VAL A 408 5.50 -10.55 20.56
CA VAL A 408 5.41 -11.75 19.70
C VAL A 408 5.27 -13.00 20.56
N ALA A 409 6.13 -13.17 21.57
CA ALA A 409 6.10 -14.34 22.46
C ALA A 409 4.75 -14.51 23.17
N ARG A 410 4.19 -13.42 23.73
CA ARG A 410 2.86 -13.45 24.36
C ARG A 410 1.77 -13.95 23.40
N ARG A 411 1.75 -13.46 22.16
CA ARG A 411 0.75 -13.80 21.14
C ARG A 411 0.95 -15.21 20.60
N ALA A 412 2.20 -15.62 20.39
CA ALA A 412 2.57 -16.96 19.98
C ALA A 412 2.17 -18.02 21.03
N ALA A 413 2.39 -17.75 22.32
CA ALA A 413 1.92 -18.62 23.41
C ALA A 413 0.38 -18.75 23.42
N ARG A 414 -0.35 -17.67 23.13
CA ARG A 414 -1.82 -17.75 23.01
C ARG A 414 -2.27 -18.53 21.79
N LEU A 415 -1.63 -18.31 20.62
CA LEU A 415 -1.90 -19.08 19.40
C LEU A 415 -1.61 -20.57 19.56
N LEU A 416 -0.58 -20.95 20.31
CA LEU A 416 -0.28 -22.35 20.64
C LEU A 416 -1.48 -23.03 21.33
N THR A 417 -2.08 -22.34 22.30
CA THR A 417 -3.30 -22.82 22.98
C THR A 417 -4.49 -22.92 22.03
N LEU A 418 -4.72 -21.90 21.19
CA LEU A 418 -5.82 -21.89 20.23
C LEU A 418 -5.67 -22.95 19.13
N ALA A 419 -4.44 -23.25 18.70
CA ALA A 419 -4.12 -24.30 17.74
C ALA A 419 -4.46 -25.68 18.30
N ARG A 420 -4.04 -25.98 19.53
CA ARG A 420 -4.38 -27.22 20.25
C ARG A 420 -5.89 -27.38 20.43
N GLU A 421 -6.58 -26.30 20.79
CA GLU A 421 -8.03 -26.32 21.00
C GLU A 421 -8.79 -26.55 19.69
N ILE A 422 -8.47 -25.82 18.61
CA ILE A 422 -9.13 -26.00 17.31
C ILE A 422 -8.77 -27.34 16.65
N ALA A 423 -7.59 -27.93 16.94
CA ALA A 423 -7.26 -29.30 16.54
C ALA A 423 -8.16 -30.35 17.20
N ALA A 424 -8.65 -30.09 18.42
CA ALA A 424 -9.49 -31.01 19.17
C ALA A 424 -10.99 -30.88 18.83
N ILE A 425 -11.49 -29.67 18.59
CA ILE A 425 -12.93 -29.41 18.33
C ILE A 425 -13.27 -29.16 16.86
N GLY A 426 -12.27 -28.87 16.02
CA GLY A 426 -12.46 -28.42 14.65
C GLY A 426 -12.63 -29.54 13.63
N ASN A 427 -12.65 -29.15 12.36
CA ASN A 427 -12.76 -30.06 11.22
C ASN A 427 -11.58 -31.06 11.16
N PRO A 428 -11.81 -32.39 11.31
CA PRO A 428 -10.74 -33.39 11.34
C PRO A 428 -9.90 -33.45 10.06
N SER A 429 -10.47 -33.07 8.90
CA SER A 429 -9.74 -33.00 7.64
C SER A 429 -8.66 -31.90 7.60
N ALA A 430 -8.69 -30.95 8.54
CA ALA A 430 -7.73 -29.86 8.68
C ALA A 430 -6.81 -30.04 9.92
N LYS A 431 -6.72 -31.26 10.46
CA LYS A 431 -5.86 -31.58 11.62
C LYS A 431 -4.38 -31.35 11.32
N SER A 432 -3.93 -31.58 10.08
CA SER A 432 -2.57 -31.26 9.63
C SER A 432 -2.30 -29.75 9.70
N ASP A 433 -3.26 -28.92 9.29
CA ASP A 433 -3.13 -27.46 9.32
C ASP A 433 -3.04 -26.94 10.76
N ALA A 434 -3.85 -27.50 11.66
CA ALA A 434 -3.80 -27.16 13.09
C ALA A 434 -2.48 -27.59 13.75
N LEU A 435 -1.91 -28.74 13.37
CA LEU A 435 -0.59 -29.19 13.84
C LEU A 435 0.54 -28.28 13.34
N VAL A 436 0.51 -27.87 12.06
CA VAL A 436 1.48 -26.90 11.52
C VAL A 436 1.33 -25.54 12.21
N ALA A 437 0.10 -25.12 12.53
CA ALA A 437 -0.14 -23.91 13.33
C ALA A 437 0.50 -24.00 14.72
N GLU A 438 0.38 -25.14 15.40
CA GLU A 438 1.01 -25.37 16.71
C GLU A 438 2.54 -25.28 16.62
N LEU A 439 3.15 -25.95 15.63
CA LEU A 439 4.60 -25.94 15.41
C LEU A 439 5.13 -24.53 15.09
N LEU A 440 4.42 -23.77 14.25
CA LEU A 440 4.76 -22.40 13.91
C LEU A 440 4.60 -21.45 15.11
N ALA A 441 3.55 -21.61 15.92
CA ALA A 441 3.38 -20.86 17.16
C ALA A 441 4.50 -21.17 18.18
N ARG A 442 4.93 -22.44 18.27
CA ARG A 442 6.05 -22.85 19.12
C ARG A 442 7.39 -22.26 18.63
N ALA A 443 7.63 -22.27 17.32
CA ALA A 443 8.81 -21.65 16.73
C ALA A 443 8.84 -20.13 16.94
N ALA A 444 7.70 -19.45 16.77
CA ALA A 444 7.53 -18.04 17.03
C ALA A 444 7.81 -17.68 18.50
N LEU A 445 7.27 -18.45 19.45
CA LEU A 445 7.49 -18.27 20.89
C LEU A 445 8.98 -18.39 21.26
N LEU A 446 9.65 -19.44 20.78
CA LEU A 446 11.06 -19.69 21.09
C LEU A 446 11.98 -18.66 20.42
N GLY A 447 11.79 -18.38 19.12
CA GLY A 447 12.56 -17.37 18.41
C GLY A 447 12.41 -15.98 19.02
N ALA A 448 11.20 -15.63 19.46
CA ALA A 448 10.95 -14.38 20.17
C ALA A 448 11.65 -14.33 21.54
N ALA A 449 11.66 -15.43 22.30
CA ALA A 449 12.37 -15.49 23.58
C ALA A 449 13.89 -15.26 23.42
N GLU A 450 14.52 -15.84 22.38
CA GLU A 450 15.94 -15.60 22.09
C GLU A 450 16.23 -14.14 21.73
N ASN A 451 15.36 -13.49 20.95
CA ASN A 451 15.51 -12.07 20.60
C ASN A 451 15.31 -11.14 21.82
N VAL A 452 14.46 -11.52 22.78
CA VAL A 452 14.34 -10.80 24.07
C VAL A 452 15.62 -10.95 24.88
N ARG A 453 16.12 -12.18 25.05
CA ARG A 453 17.37 -12.44 25.80
C ARG A 453 18.56 -11.68 25.22
N ALA A 454 18.72 -11.68 23.90
CA ALA A 454 19.81 -10.98 23.22
C ALA A 454 19.81 -9.47 23.48
N ASN A 455 18.65 -8.81 23.38
CA ASN A 455 18.52 -7.37 23.64
C ASN A 455 18.68 -7.03 25.13
N VAL A 456 18.11 -7.84 26.03
CA VAL A 456 18.19 -7.63 27.48
C VAL A 456 19.62 -7.83 28.00
N ALA A 457 20.32 -8.87 27.57
CA ALA A 457 21.71 -9.12 27.97
C ALA A 457 22.64 -7.96 27.55
N ALA A 458 22.51 -7.49 26.30
CA ALA A 458 23.29 -6.36 25.78
C ALA A 458 23.04 -5.03 26.54
N SER A 459 21.91 -4.89 27.24
CA SER A 459 21.58 -3.71 28.05
C SER A 459 22.21 -3.74 29.46
N PHE A 460 22.91 -4.81 29.83
CA PHE A 460 23.53 -4.99 31.15
C PHE A 460 25.05 -5.23 31.11
N ASP A 461 25.69 -5.21 29.94
CA ASP A 461 27.14 -5.43 29.82
C ASP A 461 27.97 -4.39 30.60
N ASP A 462 27.51 -3.14 30.71
CA ASP A 462 28.13 -2.07 31.52
C ASP A 462 28.04 -2.30 33.05
N VAL A 463 27.28 -3.31 33.50
CA VAL A 463 27.15 -3.70 34.93
C VAL A 463 28.04 -4.90 35.28
N SER A 464 28.65 -5.56 34.29
CA SER A 464 29.38 -6.83 34.48
C SER A 464 30.69 -6.73 35.27
N ASP A 465 31.23 -5.52 35.48
CA ASP A 465 32.46 -5.28 36.25
C ASP A 465 32.23 -5.14 37.77
N LEU A 466 30.99 -5.19 38.27
CA LEU A 466 30.68 -5.18 39.71
C LEU A 466 29.96 -6.45 40.21
N ALA A 467 30.79 -7.42 40.61
CA ALA A 467 30.49 -8.46 41.59
C ALA A 467 29.35 -9.46 41.27
N LEU A 468 29.67 -10.47 40.44
CA LEU A 468 29.16 -11.83 40.66
C LEU A 468 30.30 -12.75 41.10
N THR A 469 30.51 -12.84 42.41
CA THR A 469 31.31 -13.90 43.04
C THR A 469 30.66 -15.26 42.80
N THR A 470 31.16 -15.96 41.78
CA THR A 470 31.21 -17.43 41.62
C THR A 470 30.29 -18.25 42.55
N GLY A 471 29.02 -18.39 42.16
CA GLY A 471 28.23 -19.59 42.45
C GLY A 471 28.53 -20.65 41.38
N GLU A 472 28.83 -21.88 41.79
CA GLU A 472 29.49 -22.87 40.92
C GLU A 472 28.69 -23.27 39.67
N SER A 473 29.29 -23.07 38.48
CA SER A 473 28.80 -23.66 37.22
C SER A 473 29.07 -25.17 37.19
N ARG A 474 28.03 -25.99 37.36
CA ARG A 474 28.07 -27.39 36.88
C ARG A 474 27.88 -27.45 35.37
N ALA A 475 28.95 -27.14 34.65
CA ALA A 475 29.02 -27.32 33.20
C ALA A 475 29.12 -28.82 32.84
N SER A 476 28.00 -29.43 32.44
CA SER A 476 27.99 -30.75 31.80
C SER A 476 28.58 -30.65 30.39
N ARG A 477 29.91 -30.77 30.28
CA ARG A 477 30.62 -30.87 29.00
C ARG A 477 30.17 -32.11 28.23
N LEU A 478 29.47 -31.92 27.12
CA LEU A 478 29.36 -32.95 26.08
C LEU A 478 30.65 -32.96 25.25
N HIS A 479 31.51 -33.93 25.52
CA HIS A 479 32.66 -34.22 24.68
C HIS A 479 32.20 -34.83 23.35
N PHE A 480 32.54 -34.18 22.24
CA PHE A 480 32.49 -34.80 20.92
C PHE A 480 33.73 -35.67 20.71
N GLU A 481 33.58 -36.99 20.82
CA GLU A 481 34.58 -37.91 20.28
C GLU A 481 34.47 -37.98 18.74
N LYS A 482 35.60 -37.81 18.06
CA LYS A 482 35.69 -37.92 16.61
C LYS A 482 35.90 -39.38 16.21
N HIS A 483 34.94 -39.98 15.51
CA HIS A 483 35.22 -41.13 14.65
C HIS A 483 34.68 -40.93 13.24
N HIS A 484 35.50 -41.34 12.26
CA HIS A 484 35.24 -41.20 10.82
C HIS A 484 34.51 -42.46 10.28
N PRO A 485 33.92 -42.38 9.07
CA PRO A 485 32.82 -43.25 8.68
C PRO A 485 33.23 -44.59 8.08
N ALA A 486 32.39 -45.62 8.28
CA ALA A 486 32.39 -46.84 7.48
C ALA A 486 30.98 -47.48 7.39
N HIS A 487 30.43 -47.46 6.17
CA HIS A 487 29.62 -48.50 5.52
C HIS A 487 28.33 -49.12 6.15
N LEU A 488 27.24 -48.99 5.36
CA LEU A 488 26.13 -49.94 5.14
C LEU A 488 25.08 -50.14 6.27
N PRO A 489 23.85 -50.66 5.95
CA PRO A 489 23.03 -50.51 4.74
C PRO A 489 21.55 -50.18 5.05
N LEU A 490 20.68 -50.20 4.03
CA LEU A 490 19.22 -50.06 4.14
C LEU A 490 18.54 -51.08 5.09
N GLY A 491 17.58 -50.58 5.87
CA GLY A 491 16.26 -51.21 6.01
C GLY A 491 15.95 -51.97 7.31
N LYS A 492 15.08 -51.37 8.15
CA LYS A 492 13.78 -51.94 8.56
C LYS A 492 12.92 -50.93 9.33
N ALA A 493 11.62 -51.17 9.35
CA ALA A 493 10.64 -50.37 10.09
C ALA A 493 10.80 -50.53 11.62
N ILE A 494 10.35 -49.53 12.36
CA ILE A 494 10.09 -49.60 13.80
C ILE A 494 8.66 -49.11 14.01
N GLU A 495 7.90 -49.84 14.83
CA GLU A 495 6.47 -49.70 15.04
C GLU A 495 6.13 -48.57 16.04
N ASP A 496 4.85 -48.17 16.04
CA ASP A 496 4.27 -47.33 17.10
C ASP A 496 4.41 -48.04 18.46
N ASP A 497 5.16 -47.44 19.39
CA ASP A 497 4.59 -46.89 20.62
C ASP A 497 5.61 -46.02 21.41
N GLN A 498 5.11 -45.24 22.39
CA GLN A 498 5.87 -44.46 23.37
C GLN A 498 6.60 -43.18 22.90
N ILE A 499 5.84 -42.15 22.54
CA ILE A 499 6.22 -40.76 22.90
C ILE A 499 5.08 -40.12 23.71
N HIS A 500 5.10 -40.35 25.03
CA HIS A 500 4.21 -39.68 25.97
C HIS A 500 4.94 -39.22 27.24
N GLY A 501 4.88 -37.90 27.49
CA GLY A 501 5.05 -37.31 28.81
C GLY A 501 6.46 -37.28 29.41
N ARG A 502 7.28 -36.28 29.02
CA ARG A 502 8.17 -35.45 29.89
C ARG A 502 9.16 -34.63 29.07
N ALA A 503 8.74 -33.46 28.57
CA ALA A 503 9.64 -32.47 27.97
C ALA A 503 9.12 -31.01 27.94
N GLU A 504 7.80 -30.77 27.92
CA GLU A 504 7.28 -29.47 27.48
C GLU A 504 7.10 -28.37 28.55
N GLU A 505 6.81 -28.69 29.81
CA GLU A 505 6.36 -27.64 30.77
C GLU A 505 7.50 -26.79 31.35
N ALA A 506 8.69 -27.35 31.56
CA ALA A 506 9.78 -26.67 32.27
C ALA A 506 10.33 -25.43 31.52
N GLY A 507 10.46 -25.51 30.18
CA GLY A 507 10.98 -24.41 29.37
C GLY A 507 9.99 -23.26 29.19
N ILE A 508 8.69 -23.58 29.02
CA ILE A 508 7.64 -22.57 28.82
C ILE A 508 7.40 -21.78 30.11
N LEU A 509 7.37 -22.45 31.27
CA LEU A 509 7.28 -21.78 32.57
C LEU A 509 8.48 -20.85 32.82
N GLY A 510 9.71 -21.28 32.51
CA GLY A 510 10.90 -20.44 32.63
C GLY A 510 10.82 -19.15 31.79
N ILE A 511 10.43 -19.28 30.51
CA ILE A 511 10.24 -18.13 29.61
C ILE A 511 9.14 -17.19 30.13
N VAL A 512 8.02 -17.71 30.64
CA VAL A 512 6.93 -16.89 31.22
C VAL A 512 7.37 -16.16 32.50
N VAL A 513 8.29 -16.74 33.29
CA VAL A 513 8.88 -16.10 34.46
C VAL A 513 9.86 -14.98 34.05
N GLU A 514 10.79 -15.23 33.12
CA GLU A 514 11.66 -14.18 32.55
C GLU A 514 10.84 -13.02 31.97
N PHE A 515 9.73 -13.29 31.28
CA PHE A 515 8.83 -12.24 30.76
C PHE A 515 8.16 -11.40 31.85
N ARG A 516 7.90 -11.98 33.01
CA ARG A 516 7.37 -11.26 34.16
C ARG A 516 8.44 -10.33 34.74
N GLU A 517 9.68 -10.79 34.83
CA GLU A 517 10.82 -9.98 35.28
C GLU A 517 11.12 -8.82 34.34
N VAL A 518 11.14 -9.04 33.01
CA VAL A 518 11.30 -7.95 32.01
C VAL A 518 10.16 -6.93 32.10
N ARG A 519 8.91 -7.37 32.30
CA ARG A 519 7.77 -6.47 32.51
C ARG A 519 7.93 -5.66 33.80
N ASP A 520 8.35 -6.30 34.89
CA ASP A 520 8.46 -5.66 36.19
C ASP A 520 9.67 -4.68 36.21
N GLN A 521 10.76 -4.97 35.48
CA GLN A 521 11.86 -4.02 35.18
C GLN A 521 11.40 -2.81 34.34
N LEU A 522 10.58 -3.02 33.30
CA LEU A 522 9.98 -1.94 32.51
C LEU A 522 9.11 -1.02 33.39
N LEU A 523 8.33 -1.59 34.31
CA LEU A 523 7.52 -0.83 35.26
C LEU A 523 8.38 -0.04 36.27
N VAL A 524 9.49 -0.62 36.76
CA VAL A 524 10.43 0.08 37.65
C VAL A 524 11.12 1.25 36.93
N ASN A 525 11.57 1.08 35.69
CA ASN A 525 12.21 2.15 34.91
C ASN A 525 11.23 3.28 34.52
N LEU A 526 9.93 3.00 34.41
CA LEU A 526 8.89 4.01 34.27
C LEU A 526 8.57 4.71 35.61
N ALA A 527 8.54 3.98 36.72
CA ALA A 527 8.28 4.52 38.06
C ALA A 527 9.44 5.36 38.62
N GLY A 528 10.69 5.08 38.23
CA GLY A 528 11.88 5.84 38.63
C GLY A 528 11.94 7.28 38.10
N ARG A 529 10.99 7.70 37.25
CA ARG A 529 10.90 9.05 36.66
C ARG A 529 9.82 9.91 37.30
N ASN A 530 9.84 10.07 38.62
CA ASN A 530 9.20 11.21 39.30
C ASN A 530 9.82 11.44 40.69
N GLY A 531 10.77 12.37 40.76
CA GLY A 531 11.54 12.61 41.98
C GLY A 531 12.21 13.99 42.03
N GLN A 532 11.41 15.06 42.04
CA GLN A 532 11.84 16.37 42.56
C GLN A 532 10.64 17.11 43.16
N ALA A 533 10.69 17.37 44.46
CA ALA A 533 9.87 18.37 45.13
C ALA A 533 10.62 19.71 45.17
N PRO A 534 9.90 20.81 45.39
CA PRO A 534 10.36 21.74 46.41
C PRO A 534 9.26 22.15 47.41
N LEU A 535 9.69 22.43 48.64
CA LEU A 535 8.96 23.14 49.70
C LEU A 535 8.70 24.60 49.22
N ASP A 536 7.76 25.41 49.74
CA ASP A 536 7.41 25.65 51.15
C ASP A 536 6.15 26.57 51.28
N ARG A 537 5.57 26.69 52.50
CA ARG A 537 4.39 27.53 52.93
C ARG A 537 3.03 27.02 52.40
N GLY A 538 1.98 26.74 53.19
CA GLY A 538 1.45 27.35 54.43
C GLY A 538 0.25 28.26 54.06
N VAL A 539 -0.97 28.19 54.61
CA VAL A 539 -1.48 27.75 55.93
C VAL A 539 -3.01 27.39 55.87
N ALA A 540 -3.41 26.33 56.60
CA ALA A 540 -4.70 25.99 57.27
C ALA A 540 -6.13 26.12 56.64
N ASP A 541 -7.02 25.24 57.18
CA ASP A 541 -8.50 25.24 57.25
C ASP A 541 -9.32 25.02 55.95
N GLY A 542 -10.45 24.27 55.93
CA GLY A 542 -11.04 23.38 56.95
C GLY A 542 -12.49 22.92 56.62
N GLY A 543 -12.78 21.61 56.74
CA GLY A 543 -14.12 21.07 57.07
C GLY A 543 -15.15 20.69 55.97
N ARG A 544 -15.91 19.60 56.27
CA ARG A 544 -17.24 19.16 55.74
C ARG A 544 -17.26 18.61 54.29
N VAL A 545 -17.77 17.42 53.94
CA VAL A 545 -18.89 16.55 54.39
C VAL A 545 -20.30 17.13 54.14
N THR A 546 -21.01 16.60 53.12
CA THR A 546 -22.47 16.33 52.99
C THR A 546 -22.79 16.00 51.51
N HIS A 547 -23.17 14.77 51.15
CA HIS A 547 -24.53 14.18 51.05
C HIS A 547 -25.08 14.05 49.61
N LEU A 548 -25.56 12.85 49.29
CA LEU A 548 -26.51 12.54 48.20
C LEU A 548 -27.91 13.12 48.52
N PRO A 549 -28.80 13.16 47.52
CA PRO A 549 -30.09 12.49 47.73
C PRO A 549 -30.52 11.53 46.60
N HIS A 550 -31.41 10.60 46.98
CA HIS A 550 -32.18 9.67 46.14
C HIS A 550 -33.59 10.25 45.83
N GLN A 551 -34.43 9.44 45.17
CA GLN A 551 -35.91 9.49 45.12
C GLN A 551 -36.52 10.40 44.01
N ASP A 552 -37.65 10.06 43.34
CA ASP A 552 -38.53 8.87 43.45
C ASP A 552 -39.32 8.57 42.14
N VAL A 553 -40.31 7.67 42.17
CA VAL A 553 -40.85 6.89 41.03
C VAL A 553 -42.39 7.04 40.83
N GLN A 554 -42.85 7.13 39.56
CA GLN A 554 -44.20 6.81 39.01
C GLN A 554 -45.46 7.65 39.41
N PRO A 555 -46.67 7.43 38.80
CA PRO A 555 -47.08 6.70 37.56
C PRO A 555 -48.09 7.48 36.64
N SER A 556 -48.76 6.73 35.72
CA SER A 556 -50.10 6.97 35.12
C SER A 556 -50.22 7.78 33.80
N ASP A 557 -51.12 7.47 32.83
CA ASP A 557 -51.79 6.19 32.45
C ASP A 557 -52.48 6.28 31.04
N GLU A 558 -53.09 5.18 30.56
CA GLU A 558 -54.33 5.01 29.71
C GLU A 558 -54.76 6.10 28.65
N GLN A 559 -55.34 5.83 27.46
CA GLN A 559 -55.89 4.63 26.77
C GLN A 559 -56.09 4.91 25.22
N PRO A 560 -56.82 4.13 24.37
CA PRO A 560 -56.34 3.83 22.99
C PRO A 560 -57.33 4.16 21.82
N ASP A 561 -57.11 3.46 20.69
CA ASP A 561 -58.08 2.91 19.72
C ASP A 561 -58.20 3.51 18.29
N ARG A 562 -58.11 2.57 17.32
CA ARG A 562 -58.76 2.52 15.98
C ARG A 562 -58.24 3.41 14.83
N GLU A 563 -58.31 3.04 13.55
CA GLU A 563 -58.44 1.79 12.75
C GLU A 563 -58.78 2.30 11.33
N ALA A 564 -58.08 1.85 10.28
CA ALA A 564 -58.60 1.66 8.90
C ALA A 564 -57.48 1.26 7.91
N GLU A 565 -57.54 0.01 7.43
CA GLU A 565 -57.66 -0.40 6.02
C GLU A 565 -57.30 0.59 4.88
N ASP A 566 -56.81 0.20 3.69
CA ASP A 566 -56.33 -1.06 3.10
C ASP A 566 -55.78 -0.72 1.67
N GLN A 567 -55.22 -1.70 0.95
CA GLN A 567 -54.98 -1.80 -0.50
C GLN A 567 -53.55 -1.65 -1.06
N SER A 568 -53.21 -2.69 -1.86
CA SER A 568 -52.12 -2.88 -2.85
C SER A 568 -50.68 -2.99 -2.38
#